data_AF-A0A4R1WIT9-F1
#
_entry.id   AF-A0A4R1WIT9-F1
#
_cell.length_a   1.000
_cell.length_b   1.000
_cell.length_c   1.000
_cell.angle_alpha   90.00
_cell.angle_beta   90.00
_cell.angle_gamma   90.00
#
_symmetry.space_group_name_H-M   'P 1'
#
loop_
_entity.id
_entity.type
_entity.pdbx_description
1 polymer ?
#
loop_
_entity_poly.entity_id
_entity_poly.type
_entity_poly.pdbx_seq_one_letter_code
_entity_poly.pdbx_strand_id
1 'polypeptide(L)'
;MAACPSVDPDRWQDGFDELVGRIAGRFARVEPRRRARLFLLGLLAGLPRVNCWTIAEHAGETSPDGMQNLLSRAAWDAEAVRDDLRTFVVDHLADPAAVLVVDETGDVK
;
A
#
# COMPACT_ATOMS: atom_id res chain seq x y z
N MET A 1 -21.26 19.66 15.17
CA MET A 1 -20.74 18.28 15.12
C MET A 1 -19.96 18.14 13.82
N ALA A 2 -18.64 17.97 13.88
CA ALA A 2 -17.89 17.60 12.68
C ALA A 2 -18.33 16.19 12.27
N ALA A 3 -18.69 15.99 11.01
CA ALA A 3 -18.94 14.65 10.51
C ALA A 3 -17.65 13.84 10.69
N CYS A 4 -17.72 12.70 11.39
CA CYS A 4 -16.64 11.73 11.28
C CYS A 4 -16.52 11.39 9.79
N PRO A 5 -15.33 11.49 9.18
CA PRO A 5 -15.16 11.07 7.80
C PRO A 5 -15.52 9.58 7.72
N SER A 6 -16.68 9.29 7.14
CA SER A 6 -17.07 7.92 6.82
C SER A 6 -16.35 7.54 5.54
N VAL A 7 -15.48 6.55 5.61
CA VAL A 7 -14.92 5.92 4.42
C VAL A 7 -16.05 5.13 3.77
N ASP A 8 -16.38 5.47 2.53
CA ASP A 8 -17.22 4.63 1.67
C ASP A 8 -16.43 3.35 1.33
N PRO A 9 -16.86 2.17 1.81
CA PRO A 9 -16.10 0.93 1.64
C PRO A 9 -15.92 0.53 0.17
N ASP A 10 -16.93 0.79 -0.67
CA ASP A 10 -16.89 0.43 -2.08
C ASP A 10 -15.90 1.34 -2.82
N ARG A 11 -15.98 2.65 -2.55
CA ARG A 11 -15.02 3.62 -3.09
C ARG A 11 -13.58 3.33 -2.64
N TRP A 12 -13.39 2.90 -1.39
CA TRP A 12 -12.07 2.50 -0.90
C TRP A 12 -11.55 1.27 -1.63
N GLN A 13 -12.40 0.26 -1.81
CA GLN A 13 -12.04 -0.97 -2.50
C GLN A 13 -11.67 -0.71 -3.97
N ASP A 14 -12.46 0.12 -4.66
CA ASP A 14 -12.20 0.53 -6.04
C ASP A 14 -10.84 1.24 -6.17
N GLY A 15 -10.58 2.23 -5.32
CA GLY A 15 -9.29 2.95 -5.33
C GLY A 15 -8.11 2.05 -5.00
N PHE A 16 -8.29 1.09 -4.09
CA PHE A 16 -7.25 0.11 -3.77
C PHE A 16 -6.98 -0.84 -4.94
N ASP A 17 -8.02 -1.38 -5.56
CA ASP A 17 -7.87 -2.29 -6.70
C ASP A 17 -7.33 -1.57 -7.95
N GLU A 18 -7.67 -0.29 -8.14
CA GLU A 18 -7.05 0.56 -9.15
C GLU A 18 -5.54 0.71 -8.91
N LEU A 19 -5.13 1.09 -7.69
CA LEU A 19 -3.71 1.23 -7.35
C LEU A 19 -2.95 -0.08 -7.57
N VAL A 20 -3.47 -1.20 -7.07
CA VAL A 20 -2.87 -2.53 -7.24
C VAL A 20 -2.84 -2.94 -8.72
N GLY A 21 -3.85 -2.51 -9.50
CA GLY A 21 -3.91 -2.66 -10.95
C GLY A 21 -2.82 -1.86 -11.67
N ARG A 22 -2.58 -0.61 -11.28
CA ARG A 22 -1.54 0.26 -11.86
C ARG A 22 -0.14 -0.31 -11.65
N ILE A 23 0.19 -0.71 -10.42
CA ILE A 23 1.54 -1.22 -10.09
C ILE A 23 1.77 -2.67 -10.55
N ALA A 24 0.73 -3.35 -11.02
CA ALA A 24 0.77 -4.75 -11.41
C ALA A 24 1.89 -5.10 -12.40
N GLY A 25 2.09 -4.23 -13.40
CA GLY A 25 3.08 -4.41 -14.46
C GLY A 25 4.53 -4.27 -13.98
N ARG A 26 4.74 -3.83 -12.74
CA ARG A 26 6.09 -3.64 -12.15
C ARG A 26 6.65 -4.90 -11.52
N PHE A 27 5.87 -5.97 -11.46
CA PHE A 27 6.29 -7.27 -10.94
C PHE A 27 6.57 -8.23 -12.08
N ALA A 28 7.74 -8.87 -12.07
CA ALA A 28 8.13 -9.83 -13.11
C ALA A 28 7.29 -11.12 -13.09
N ARG A 29 6.64 -11.43 -11.96
CA ARG A 29 5.88 -12.66 -11.75
C ARG A 29 4.58 -12.38 -11.00
N VAL A 30 3.60 -13.30 -11.16
CA VAL A 30 2.28 -13.16 -10.55
C VAL A 30 2.30 -13.39 -9.03
N GLU A 31 3.19 -14.24 -8.52
CA GLU A 31 3.25 -14.57 -7.10
C GLU A 31 3.70 -13.38 -6.24
N PRO A 32 4.79 -12.64 -6.57
CA PRO A 32 5.13 -11.39 -5.89
C PRO A 32 4.04 -10.33 -5.99
N ARG A 33 3.37 -10.21 -7.15
CA ARG A 33 2.24 -9.27 -7.33
C ARG A 33 1.09 -9.57 -6.37
N ARG A 34 0.65 -10.83 -6.30
CA ARG A 34 -0.42 -11.25 -5.37
C ARG A 34 -0.02 -10.98 -3.93
N ARG A 35 1.24 -11.25 -3.58
CA ARG A 35 1.75 -11.01 -2.23
C ARG A 35 1.87 -9.52 -1.90
N ALA A 36 2.25 -8.67 -2.86
CA ALA A 36 2.26 -7.22 -2.68
C ALA A 36 0.87 -6.69 -2.33
N ARG A 37 -0.20 -7.20 -2.96
CA ARG A 37 -1.59 -6.87 -2.58
C ARG A 37 -1.87 -7.21 -1.12
N LEU A 38 -1.55 -8.43 -0.69
CA LEU A 38 -1.76 -8.86 0.71
C LEU A 38 -0.92 -8.03 1.69
N PHE A 39 0.31 -7.69 1.30
CA PHE A 39 1.19 -6.86 2.09
C PHE A 39 0.61 -5.45 2.30
N LEU A 40 0.12 -4.81 1.22
CA LEU A 40 -0.52 -3.49 1.30
C LEU A 40 -1.79 -3.51 2.17
N LEU A 41 -2.63 -4.55 2.06
CA LEU A 41 -3.78 -4.72 2.95
C LEU A 41 -3.35 -4.81 4.41
N GLY A 42 -2.31 -5.60 4.72
CA GLY A 42 -1.78 -5.71 6.08
C GLY A 42 -1.21 -4.39 6.62
N LEU A 43 -0.57 -3.57 5.77
CA LEU A 43 -0.13 -2.22 6.16
C LEU A 43 -1.30 -1.30 6.52
N LEU A 44 -2.42 -1.43 5.80
CA LEU A 44 -3.62 -0.58 5.98
C LEU A 44 -4.58 -1.11 7.05
N ALA A 45 -4.35 -2.32 7.58
CA ALA A 45 -5.26 -2.99 8.49
C ALA A 45 -5.24 -2.46 9.95
N GLY A 46 -4.42 -1.46 10.26
CA GLY A 46 -4.33 -0.91 11.63
C GLY A 46 -3.75 -1.92 12.63
N LEU A 47 -2.83 -2.77 12.19
CA LEU A 47 -2.21 -3.78 13.05
C LEU A 47 -1.41 -3.11 14.19
N PRO A 48 -1.49 -3.62 15.44
CA PRO A 48 -0.77 -3.03 16.59
C PRO A 48 0.74 -2.97 16.41
N ARG A 49 1.29 -3.89 15.61
CA ARG A 49 2.67 -3.92 15.17
C ARG A 49 2.68 -4.27 13.70
N VAL A 50 3.47 -3.53 12.92
CA VAL A 50 3.59 -3.75 11.48
C VAL A 50 4.95 -4.37 11.18
N ASN A 51 4.96 -5.68 10.94
CA ASN A 51 6.13 -6.43 10.48
C ASN A 51 5.71 -7.63 9.61
N CYS A 52 6.67 -8.30 8.97
CA CYS A 52 6.41 -9.44 8.08
C CYS A 52 5.61 -10.58 8.74
N TRP A 53 5.79 -10.83 10.04
CA TRP A 53 5.05 -11.85 10.77
C TRP A 53 3.59 -11.46 10.94
N THR A 54 3.33 -10.28 11.51
CA THR A 54 1.97 -9.78 11.75
C THR A 54 1.17 -9.60 10.46
N ILE A 55 1.83 -9.22 9.36
CA ILE A 55 1.21 -9.09 8.04
C ILE A 55 0.91 -10.48 7.44
N ALA A 56 1.82 -11.46 7.63
CA ALA A 56 1.58 -12.83 7.19
C ALA A 56 0.39 -13.46 7.95
N GLU A 57 0.32 -13.28 9.27
CA GLU A 57 -0.82 -13.72 10.09
C GLU A 57 -2.13 -13.07 9.62
N HIS A 58 -2.12 -11.76 9.37
CA HIS A 58 -3.28 -11.05 8.83
C HIS A 58 -3.71 -11.59 7.46
N ALA A 59 -2.75 -12.01 6.63
CA ALA A 59 -3.00 -12.64 5.33
C ALA A 59 -3.40 -14.13 5.42
N GLY A 60 -3.49 -14.70 6.63
CA GLY A 60 -3.80 -16.12 6.85
C GLY A 60 -2.65 -17.08 6.55
N GLU A 61 -1.42 -16.59 6.48
CA GLU A 61 -0.21 -17.37 6.26
C GLU A 61 0.40 -17.86 7.59
N THR A 62 0.96 -19.06 7.60
CA THR A 62 1.57 -19.66 8.81
C THR A 62 3.05 -19.33 8.98
N SER A 63 3.64 -18.58 8.04
CA SER A 63 5.06 -18.21 8.03
C SER A 63 5.26 -16.81 7.43
N PRO A 64 6.23 -16.02 7.93
CA PRO A 64 6.59 -14.71 7.37
C PRO A 64 7.39 -14.81 6.06
N ASP A 65 7.82 -16.01 5.64
CA ASP A 65 8.78 -16.19 4.55
C ASP A 65 8.32 -15.56 3.25
N GLY A 66 7.01 -15.62 2.95
CA GLY A 66 6.44 -14.98 1.77
C GLY A 66 6.65 -13.47 1.79
N MET A 67 6.35 -12.82 2.92
CA MET A 67 6.48 -11.37 3.10
C MET A 67 7.95 -10.95 3.09
N GLN A 68 8.82 -11.73 3.74
CA GLN A 68 10.27 -11.48 3.71
C GLN A 68 10.84 -11.64 2.31
N ASN A 69 10.41 -12.66 1.56
CA ASN A 69 10.84 -12.86 0.18
C ASN A 69 10.40 -11.71 -0.73
N LEU A 70 9.17 -11.21 -0.56
CA LEU A 70 8.69 -10.03 -1.30
C LEU A 70 9.64 -8.83 -1.12
N LEU A 71 10.07 -8.57 0.12
CA LEU A 71 10.88 -7.39 0.46
C LEU A 71 12.39 -7.55 0.17
N SER A 72 12.91 -8.78 0.19
CA SER A 72 14.36 -9.02 0.14
C SER A 72 14.86 -9.67 -1.15
N ARG A 73 14.01 -10.40 -1.89
CA ARG A 73 14.45 -11.29 -2.98
C ARG A 73 13.59 -11.21 -4.23
N ALA A 74 12.32 -10.83 -4.12
CA ALA A 74 11.44 -10.74 -5.27
C ALA A 74 11.91 -9.65 -6.24
N ALA A 75 11.85 -9.93 -7.54
CA ALA A 75 12.13 -8.96 -8.59
C ALA A 75 10.89 -8.11 -8.90
N TRP A 76 10.97 -6.82 -8.58
CA TRP A 76 9.99 -5.80 -8.95
C TRP A 76 10.70 -4.45 -9.08
N ASP A 77 10.17 -3.58 -9.93
CA ASP A 77 10.73 -2.26 -10.20
C ASP A 77 10.22 -1.26 -9.13
N ALA A 78 11.04 -1.03 -8.10
CA ALA A 78 10.65 -0.24 -6.94
C ALA A 78 10.49 1.25 -7.27
N GLU A 79 11.38 1.79 -8.10
CA GLU A 79 11.33 3.15 -8.60
C GLU A 79 10.04 3.37 -9.40
N ALA A 80 9.69 2.44 -10.29
CA ALA A 80 8.48 2.55 -11.07
C ALA A 80 7.20 2.42 -10.24
N VAL A 81 7.17 1.54 -9.23
CA VAL A 81 6.04 1.47 -8.28
C VAL A 81 5.88 2.78 -7.52
N ARG A 82 6.98 3.40 -7.09
CA ARG A 82 6.95 4.72 -6.44
C ARG A 82 6.37 5.79 -7.38
N ASP A 83 6.79 5.79 -8.64
CA ASP A 83 6.33 6.78 -9.63
C ASP A 83 4.85 6.56 -10.01
N ASP A 84 4.39 5.31 -10.10
CA ASP A 84 2.98 4.96 -10.28
C ASP A 84 2.13 5.40 -9.09
N LEU A 85 2.60 5.13 -7.86
CA LEU A 85 1.93 5.57 -6.63
C LEU A 85 1.83 7.08 -6.56
N ARG A 86 2.92 7.79 -6.86
CA ARG A 86 2.91 9.26 -6.90
C ARG A 86 1.89 9.77 -7.91
N THR A 87 1.85 9.19 -9.10
CA THR A 87 0.88 9.56 -10.15
C THR A 87 -0.55 9.32 -9.66
N PHE A 88 -0.82 8.15 -9.08
CA PHE A 88 -2.14 7.83 -8.50
C PHE A 88 -2.58 8.85 -7.43
N VAL A 89 -1.68 9.22 -6.52
CA VAL A 89 -1.96 10.21 -5.48
C VAL A 89 -2.28 11.58 -6.09
N VAL A 90 -1.48 12.03 -7.08
CA VAL A 90 -1.70 13.30 -7.77
C VAL A 90 -3.03 13.28 -8.53
N ASP A 91 -3.33 12.23 -9.28
CA ASP A 91 -4.58 12.13 -10.05
C ASP A 91 -5.83 12.26 -9.17
N HIS A 92 -5.76 11.78 -7.92
CA HIS A 92 -6.89 11.75 -7.00
C HIS A 92 -6.98 12.94 -6.04
N LEU A 93 -5.84 13.53 -5.68
CA LEU A 93 -5.77 14.55 -4.63
C LEU A 93 -5.28 15.92 -5.11
N ALA A 94 -4.81 16.05 -6.36
CA ALA A 94 -4.36 17.33 -6.87
C ALA A 94 -5.55 18.29 -7.03
N ASP A 95 -5.37 19.50 -6.52
CA ASP A 95 -6.26 20.63 -6.71
C ASP A 95 -5.39 21.86 -6.99
N PRO A 96 -5.62 22.62 -8.07
CA PRO A 96 -4.87 23.85 -8.37
C PRO A 96 -4.89 24.89 -7.24
N ALA A 97 -5.89 24.85 -6.37
CA ALA A 97 -6.01 25.72 -5.20
C ALA A 97 -5.43 25.10 -3.91
N ALA A 98 -5.00 23.84 -3.92
CA ALA A 98 -4.41 23.20 -2.74
C ALA A 98 -2.99 23.72 -2.46
N VAL A 99 -2.66 23.77 -1.17
CA VAL A 99 -1.31 24.05 -0.68
C VAL A 99 -0.69 22.74 -0.20
N LEU A 100 0.45 22.36 -0.77
CA LEU A 100 1.20 21.20 -0.30
C LEU A 100 1.86 21.53 1.04
N VAL A 101 1.47 20.83 2.09
CA VAL A 101 2.13 20.86 3.39
C VAL A 101 2.94 19.57 3.52
N VAL A 102 4.26 19.70 3.59
CA VAL A 102 5.18 18.59 3.89
C VAL A 102 5.52 18.68 5.37
N ASP A 103 5.21 17.61 6.10
CA ASP A 103 5.56 17.49 7.51
C ASP A 103 6.53 16.32 7.68
N GLU A 104 7.63 16.53 8.42
CA GLU A 104 8.66 15.52 8.67
C GLU A 104 8.29 14.56 9.82
N THR A 105 7.09 14.65 10.37
CA THR A 105 6.66 13.87 11.53
C THR A 105 6.39 12.40 11.17
N GLY A 106 7.47 11.64 11.00
CA GLY A 106 7.48 10.18 10.97
C GLY A 106 8.34 9.65 12.12
N ASP A 107 7.70 9.37 13.26
CA ASP A 107 8.27 8.92 14.54
C ASP A 107 9.45 9.76 15.08
N VAL A 108 9.20 10.50 16.16
CA VAL A 108 10.27 10.91 17.07
C VAL A 108 10.84 9.62 17.69
N LYS A 109 12.12 9.33 17.42
CA LYS A 109 12.86 8.29 18.15
C LYS A 109 13.01 8.64 19.63
#